data_AF-A0A8B6CUN2-F1
#
_entry.id   AF-A0A8B6CUN2-F1
#
_cell.length_a   1.000
_cell.length_b   1.000
_cell.length_c   1.000
_cell.angle_alpha   90.00
_cell.angle_beta   90.00
_cell.angle_gamma   90.00
#
_symmetry.space_group_name_H-M   'P 1'
#
loop_
_entity.id
_entity.type
_entity.pdbx_description
1 polymer ?
#
loop_
_entity_poly.entity_id
_entity_poly.type
_entity_poly.pdbx_seq_one_letter_code
_entity_poly.pdbx_strand_id
1 'polypeptide(L)'
;MPVRLLFDSTGIRLRKKFKIKETEDEIKIYGCEILPNSHILIAIFSEDKVIMEYSDDGRHIRDILVSDKPYDLAVIDSNIIAFSYDDFMEIINITDNNVHAKVTFDSPCWGISYQNRKIYIKVDNEGTVELDVSGNRLRTIGGKFAEAGWIFHITTTKNRIYCTDFGKEAVYCCSMTGEDIWTFSDQSLVNARGISADTDEDGFVVGRETNGLIMIQHDGKVSKTLLTEGLDDPVYVHYNKDKK
;
A
#
# COMPACT_ATOMS: atom_id res chain seq x y z
N MET A 1 -14.67 -10.29 3.26
CA MET A 1 -14.56 -9.44 4.49
C MET A 1 -13.09 -9.10 4.69
N PRO A 2 -12.68 -7.84 4.92
CA PRO A 2 -11.26 -7.53 5.00
C PRO A 2 -10.60 -8.10 6.26
N VAL A 3 -9.49 -8.81 6.08
CA VAL A 3 -8.74 -9.52 7.11
C VAL A 3 -7.30 -8.97 7.16
N ARG A 4 -6.81 -8.63 8.36
CA ARG A 4 -5.39 -8.32 8.58
C ARG A 4 -4.60 -9.60 8.86
N LEU A 5 -3.43 -9.73 8.26
CA LEU A 5 -2.43 -10.74 8.60
C LEU A 5 -1.27 -10.09 9.36
N LEU A 6 -0.86 -10.70 10.47
CA LEU A 6 0.31 -10.32 11.28
C LEU A 6 1.28 -11.51 11.27
N PHE A 7 2.53 -11.30 10.89
CA PHE A 7 3.54 -12.35 10.69
C PHE A 7 4.62 -12.34 11.78
N ASP A 8 5.27 -13.48 12.03
CA ASP A 8 6.50 -13.60 12.82
C ASP A 8 7.45 -14.67 12.24
N SER A 9 8.71 -14.63 12.67
CA SER A 9 9.87 -15.35 12.13
C SER A 9 9.84 -16.90 12.21
N THR A 10 8.76 -17.51 12.71
CA THR A 10 8.65 -18.98 12.88
C THR A 10 7.73 -19.68 11.87
N GLY A 11 7.12 -18.92 10.96
CA GLY A 11 6.28 -19.41 9.88
C GLY A 11 5.06 -18.52 9.66
N ILE A 12 4.61 -18.39 8.41
CA ILE A 12 3.49 -17.50 8.08
C ILE A 12 2.17 -18.19 8.43
N ARG A 13 1.45 -17.61 9.40
CA ARG A 13 0.12 -18.05 9.84
C ARG A 13 -0.76 -16.85 10.16
N LEU A 14 -2.05 -16.96 9.88
CA LEU A 14 -3.05 -16.00 10.32
C LEU A 14 -3.09 -15.96 11.86
N ARG A 15 -2.72 -14.82 12.46
CA ARG A 15 -2.74 -14.64 13.91
C ARG A 15 -4.08 -14.14 14.46
N LYS A 16 -4.73 -13.22 13.75
CA LYS A 16 -5.93 -12.55 14.25
C LYS A 16 -6.82 -12.05 13.13
N LYS A 17 -8.13 -12.12 13.35
CA LYS A 17 -9.14 -11.42 12.58
C LYS A 17 -9.84 -10.43 13.51
N PHE A 18 -10.14 -9.24 13.03
CA PHE A 18 -11.01 -8.30 13.71
C PHE A 18 -11.96 -7.70 12.71
N LYS A 19 -13.12 -7.26 13.20
CA LYS A 19 -14.10 -6.55 12.38
C LYS A 19 -13.74 -5.08 12.37
N ILE A 20 -13.81 -4.49 11.18
CA ILE A 20 -13.75 -3.05 11.01
C ILE A 20 -15.13 -2.50 11.36
N LYS A 21 -15.15 -1.34 12.00
CA LYS A 21 -16.36 -0.57 12.31
C LYS A 21 -17.19 -0.39 11.03
N GLU A 22 -18.49 -0.63 11.13
CA GLU A 22 -19.43 -0.41 10.03
C GLU A 22 -19.52 1.08 9.68
N THR A 23 -19.56 1.38 8.38
CA THR A 23 -19.88 2.70 7.82
C THR A 23 -21.28 2.66 7.21
N GLU A 24 -21.88 3.83 6.95
CA GLU A 24 -23.20 3.88 6.27
C GLU A 24 -23.13 3.31 4.84
N ASP A 25 -21.97 3.42 4.20
CA ASP A 25 -21.67 2.87 2.88
C ASP A 25 -21.02 1.47 2.93
N GLU A 26 -20.99 0.80 1.77
CA GLU A 26 -20.17 -0.39 1.55
C GLU A 26 -18.69 -0.08 1.87
N ILE A 27 -18.14 -0.75 2.89
CA ILE A 27 -16.72 -0.58 3.28
C ILE A 27 -15.82 -1.06 2.15
N LYS A 28 -15.13 -0.14 1.51
CA LYS A 28 -14.05 -0.45 0.57
C LYS A 28 -12.72 0.02 1.16
N ILE A 29 -11.90 -0.94 1.56
CA ILE A 29 -10.52 -0.65 1.97
C ILE A 29 -9.69 -0.48 0.72
N TYR A 30 -8.97 0.63 0.66
CA TYR A 30 -7.97 0.82 -0.39
C TYR A 30 -6.57 0.75 0.20
N GLY A 31 -6.28 1.41 1.33
CA GLY A 31 -4.93 1.41 1.92
C GLY A 31 -4.89 0.92 3.36
N CYS A 32 -3.73 0.43 3.82
CA CYS A 32 -3.50 0.10 5.22
C CYS A 32 -2.02 0.28 5.59
N GLU A 33 -1.75 0.92 6.73
CA GLU A 33 -0.39 1.12 7.20
C GLU A 33 -0.25 0.90 8.71
N ILE A 34 0.99 0.74 9.17
CA ILE A 34 1.31 0.50 10.58
C ILE A 34 2.10 1.68 11.13
N LEU A 35 1.55 2.30 12.17
CA LEU A 35 2.25 3.34 12.91
C LEU A 35 3.38 2.75 13.77
N PRO A 36 4.42 3.54 14.13
CA PRO A 36 5.52 3.07 14.99
C PRO A 36 5.07 2.52 16.36
N ASN A 37 3.91 2.96 16.86
CA ASN A 37 3.28 2.45 18.09
C ASN A 37 2.48 1.15 17.87
N SER A 38 2.62 0.49 16.72
CA SER A 38 1.87 -0.69 16.27
C SER A 38 0.38 -0.48 15.98
N HIS A 39 -0.14 0.74 16.09
CA HIS A 39 -1.50 1.04 15.65
C HIS A 39 -1.61 0.88 14.13
N ILE A 40 -2.84 0.68 13.68
CA ILE A 40 -3.18 0.36 12.31
C ILE A 40 -3.99 1.53 11.78
N LEU A 41 -3.57 2.08 10.66
CA LEU A 41 -4.37 3.03 9.91
C LEU A 41 -4.97 2.32 8.71
N ILE A 42 -6.26 2.52 8.48
CA ILE A 42 -6.99 1.93 7.35
C ILE A 42 -7.68 3.05 6.57
N ALA A 43 -7.33 3.17 5.29
CA ALA A 43 -8.00 4.06 4.35
C ALA A 43 -9.30 3.41 3.85
N ILE A 44 -10.42 4.07 4.17
CA ILE A 44 -11.76 3.65 3.77
C ILE A 44 -12.26 4.60 2.70
N PHE A 45 -12.47 4.08 1.49
CA PHE A 45 -13.09 4.83 0.41
C PHE A 45 -14.59 4.96 0.69
N SER A 46 -14.99 6.06 1.33
CA SER A 46 -16.34 6.33 1.82
C SER A 46 -16.66 7.82 1.74
N GLU A 47 -17.94 8.18 1.69
CA GLU A 47 -18.35 9.61 1.70
C GLU A 47 -18.00 10.32 3.01
N ASP A 48 -17.78 9.57 4.09
CA ASP A 48 -17.38 10.10 5.40
C ASP A 48 -15.98 10.71 5.41
N LYS A 49 -15.13 10.40 4.41
CA LYS A 49 -13.76 10.92 4.27
C LYS A 49 -12.93 10.69 5.53
N VAL A 50 -12.87 9.43 5.97
CA VAL A 50 -12.19 9.02 7.18
C VAL A 50 -11.09 7.99 6.95
N ILE A 51 -10.06 8.09 7.79
CA ILE A 51 -9.13 7.02 8.09
C ILE A 51 -9.50 6.46 9.46
N MET A 52 -9.56 5.14 9.56
CA MET A 52 -9.83 4.50 10.85
C MET A 52 -8.54 4.05 11.51
N GLU A 53 -8.34 4.46 12.75
CA GLU A 53 -7.22 4.01 13.59
C GLU A 53 -7.67 2.87 14.50
N TYR A 54 -6.91 1.78 14.53
CA TYR A 54 -7.11 0.63 15.39
C TYR A 54 -5.84 0.34 16.21
N SER A 55 -5.99 -0.18 17.42
CA SER A 55 -4.85 -0.78 18.11
C SER A 55 -4.42 -2.08 17.43
N ASP A 56 -3.23 -2.59 17.78
CA ASP A 56 -2.70 -3.82 17.22
C ASP A 56 -3.58 -5.05 17.51
N ASP A 57 -4.37 -4.98 18.58
CA ASP A 57 -5.42 -5.94 18.93
C ASP A 57 -6.75 -5.74 18.18
N GLY A 58 -6.82 -4.82 17.22
CA GLY A 58 -8.00 -4.62 16.38
C GLY A 58 -9.17 -3.90 17.06
N ARG A 59 -8.96 -3.28 18.23
CA ARG A 59 -9.96 -2.37 18.80
C ARG A 59 -9.89 -1.01 18.10
N HIS A 60 -11.04 -0.52 17.65
CA HIS A 60 -11.16 0.82 17.09
C HIS A 60 -10.77 1.88 18.13
N ILE A 61 -9.93 2.83 17.73
CA ILE A 61 -9.43 3.91 18.58
C ILE A 61 -10.17 5.20 18.24
N ARG A 62 -10.15 5.61 16.97
CA ARG A 62 -10.78 6.84 16.49
C ARG A 62 -10.91 6.86 14.96
N ASP A 63 -11.74 7.77 14.49
CA ASP A 63 -11.82 8.17 13.08
C ASP A 63 -11.04 9.47 12.89
N ILE A 64 -10.26 9.56 11.82
CA ILE A 64 -9.44 10.72 11.46
C ILE A 64 -10.01 11.28 10.16
N LEU A 65 -10.48 12.53 10.20
CA LEU A 65 -11.02 13.21 9.02
C LEU A 65 -9.89 13.58 8.06
N VAL A 66 -10.14 13.35 6.78
CA VAL A 66 -9.25 13.70 5.68
C VAL A 66 -9.97 14.57 4.64
N SER A 67 -9.21 15.18 3.73
CA SER A 67 -9.74 16.15 2.77
C SER A 67 -10.73 15.53 1.76
N ASP A 68 -10.50 14.27 1.38
CA ASP A 68 -11.34 13.55 0.43
C ASP A 68 -11.29 12.03 0.66
N LYS A 69 -11.87 11.23 -0.25
CA LYS A 69 -11.85 9.76 -0.18
C LYS A 69 -10.43 9.23 -0.44
N PRO A 70 -9.73 8.72 0.58
CA PRO A 70 -8.34 8.32 0.42
C PRO A 70 -8.24 7.00 -0.34
N TYR A 71 -7.29 6.92 -1.28
CA TYR A 71 -6.94 5.67 -1.94
C TYR A 71 -5.85 4.94 -1.17
N ASP A 72 -4.71 5.55 -0.88
CA ASP A 72 -3.64 4.89 -0.15
C ASP A 72 -2.97 5.84 0.83
N LEU A 73 -2.12 5.29 1.71
CA LEU A 73 -1.42 6.07 2.71
C LEU A 73 0.01 5.58 2.93
N ALA A 74 0.88 6.49 3.36
CA ALA A 74 2.24 6.19 3.75
C ALA A 74 2.60 6.93 5.05
N VAL A 75 3.17 6.19 6.02
CA VAL A 75 3.61 6.75 7.30
C VAL A 75 4.97 7.43 7.11
N ILE A 76 5.03 8.75 7.27
CA ILE A 76 6.28 9.52 7.23
C ILE A 76 6.92 9.57 8.62
N ASP A 77 6.09 9.75 9.65
CA ASP A 77 6.43 9.75 11.08
C ASP A 77 5.20 9.34 11.90
N SER A 78 5.33 9.23 13.22
CA SER A 78 4.32 8.80 14.19
C SER A 78 2.97 9.50 14.04
N ASN A 79 2.97 10.76 13.64
CA ASN A 79 1.76 11.56 13.43
C ASN A 79 1.67 12.17 12.02
N ILE A 80 2.70 12.01 11.18
CA ILE A 80 2.75 12.64 9.86
C ILE A 80 2.52 11.58 8.80
N ILE A 81 1.41 11.70 8.08
CA ILE A 81 0.96 10.69 7.13
C ILE A 81 0.71 11.36 5.79
N ALA A 82 1.19 10.72 4.73
CA ALA A 82 0.84 11.10 3.36
C ALA A 82 -0.35 10.28 2.88
N PHE A 83 -1.27 10.92 2.17
CA PHE A 83 -2.45 10.31 1.57
C PHE A 83 -2.50 10.61 0.09
N SER A 84 -2.89 9.61 -0.70
CA SER A 84 -3.24 9.78 -2.11
C SER A 84 -4.75 9.83 -2.30
N TYR A 85 -5.18 10.65 -3.26
CA TYR A 85 -6.56 10.84 -3.67
C TYR A 85 -6.64 10.76 -5.19
N ASP A 86 -7.76 11.21 -5.77
CA ASP A 86 -7.91 11.30 -7.22
C ASP A 86 -6.85 12.23 -7.83
N ASP A 87 -7.03 13.54 -7.81
CA ASP A 87 -6.14 14.48 -8.50
C ASP A 87 -5.10 15.15 -7.58
N PHE A 88 -4.92 14.65 -6.36
CA PHE A 88 -3.93 15.22 -5.43
C PHE A 88 -3.41 14.21 -4.41
N MET A 89 -2.35 14.62 -3.72
CA MET A 89 -1.93 14.03 -2.46
C MET A 89 -1.81 15.11 -1.38
N GLU A 90 -1.88 14.70 -0.12
CA GLU A 90 -1.61 15.58 1.00
C GLU A 90 -0.73 14.91 2.05
N ILE A 91 -0.01 15.72 2.81
CA ILE A 91 0.72 15.31 4.00
C ILE A 91 0.04 16.01 5.17
N ILE A 92 -0.49 15.25 6.13
CA ILE A 92 -1.17 15.82 7.30
C ILE A 92 -0.57 15.32 8.60
N ASN A 93 -0.71 16.15 9.63
CA ASN A 93 -0.59 15.70 10.99
C ASN A 93 -1.94 15.16 11.47
N ILE A 94 -2.04 13.86 11.73
CA ILE A 94 -3.29 13.19 12.11
C ILE A 94 -3.73 13.45 13.57
N THR A 95 -2.97 14.26 14.32
CA THR A 95 -3.34 14.66 15.70
C THR A 95 -4.20 15.92 15.70
N ASP A 96 -3.88 16.88 14.82
CA ASP A 96 -4.52 18.20 14.77
C ASP A 96 -5.11 18.53 13.38
N ASN A 97 -5.02 17.60 12.42
CA ASN A 97 -5.45 17.72 11.03
C ASN A 97 -4.79 18.88 10.26
N ASN A 98 -3.62 19.34 10.71
CA ASN A 98 -2.87 20.36 9.97
C ASN A 98 -2.26 19.77 8.70
N VAL A 99 -2.51 20.42 7.55
CA VAL A 99 -1.91 20.06 6.27
C VAL A 99 -0.50 20.66 6.18
N HIS A 100 0.50 19.80 6.04
CA HIS A 100 1.90 20.16 5.84
C HIS A 100 2.22 20.47 4.38
N ALA A 101 1.68 19.67 3.47
CA ALA A 101 1.86 19.85 2.02
C ALA A 101 0.64 19.31 1.29
N LYS A 102 0.33 19.92 0.15
CA LYS A 102 -0.66 19.44 -0.81
C LYS A 102 -0.07 19.57 -2.21
N VAL A 103 -0.13 18.49 -2.98
CA VAL A 103 0.43 18.42 -4.34
C VAL A 103 -0.67 17.94 -5.26
N THR A 104 -0.97 18.72 -6.30
CA THR A 104 -1.98 18.40 -7.31
C THR A 104 -1.33 17.76 -8.53
N PHE A 105 -2.06 16.88 -9.19
CA PHE A 105 -1.67 16.18 -10.40
C PHE A 105 -2.78 16.29 -11.44
N ASP A 106 -2.43 16.10 -12.72
CA ASP A 106 -3.40 16.16 -13.82
C ASP A 106 -4.11 14.80 -14.04
N SER A 107 -3.92 13.83 -13.15
CA SER A 107 -4.45 12.47 -13.26
C SER A 107 -4.58 11.77 -11.90
N PRO A 108 -5.41 10.71 -11.80
CA PRO A 108 -5.58 9.89 -10.60
C PRO A 108 -4.27 9.43 -9.96
N CYS A 109 -4.18 9.50 -8.63
CA CYS A 109 -3.02 9.07 -7.85
C CYS A 109 -3.37 7.88 -6.96
N TRP A 110 -2.80 6.72 -7.25
CA TRP A 110 -3.17 5.48 -6.57
C TRP A 110 -2.23 5.15 -5.42
N GLY A 111 -1.36 4.16 -5.58
CA GLY A 111 -0.45 3.73 -4.52
C GLY A 111 0.53 4.83 -4.11
N ILE A 112 0.82 4.88 -2.81
CA ILE A 112 1.80 5.78 -2.22
C ILE A 112 2.73 5.01 -1.27
N SER A 113 4.01 5.34 -1.26
CA SER A 113 5.00 4.73 -0.38
C SER A 113 6.00 5.76 0.12
N TYR A 114 6.51 5.58 1.34
CA TYR A 114 7.53 6.44 1.92
C TYR A 114 8.80 5.64 2.21
N GLN A 115 9.93 6.12 1.71
CA GLN A 115 11.23 5.50 1.93
C GLN A 115 12.35 6.53 1.85
N ASN A 116 13.28 6.48 2.80
CA ASN A 116 14.49 7.31 2.81
C ASN A 116 14.20 8.82 2.63
N ARG A 117 13.23 9.34 3.41
CA ARG A 117 12.79 10.75 3.38
C ARG A 117 12.22 11.22 2.05
N LYS A 118 11.72 10.29 1.25
CA LYS A 118 11.10 10.55 -0.04
C LYS A 118 9.75 9.85 -0.11
N ILE A 119 8.82 10.50 -0.77
CA ILE A 119 7.50 9.96 -1.06
C ILE A 119 7.51 9.53 -2.52
N TYR A 120 7.01 8.34 -2.77
CA TYR A 120 6.80 7.77 -4.09
C TYR A 120 5.30 7.65 -4.26
N ILE A 121 4.76 8.22 -5.33
CA ILE A 121 3.33 8.16 -5.62
C ILE A 121 3.12 7.73 -7.06
N LYS A 122 2.25 6.75 -7.26
CA LYS A 122 1.86 6.33 -8.60
C LYS A 122 0.79 7.28 -9.13
N VAL A 123 1.11 7.96 -10.21
CA VAL A 123 0.21 8.85 -10.94
C VAL A 123 -0.10 8.22 -12.29
N ASP A 124 -1.39 8.16 -12.62
CA ASP A 124 -1.84 7.65 -13.91
C ASP A 124 -1.26 8.49 -15.06
N ASN A 125 -0.88 7.82 -16.14
CA ASN A 125 -0.24 8.41 -17.33
C ASN A 125 1.12 9.12 -17.13
N GLU A 126 1.60 9.29 -15.89
CA GLU A 126 2.92 9.89 -15.62
C GLU A 126 3.98 8.88 -15.15
N GLY A 127 3.57 7.79 -14.49
CA GLY A 127 4.48 6.83 -13.85
C GLY A 127 4.55 7.04 -12.34
N THR A 128 5.70 6.78 -11.72
CA THR A 128 5.88 7.02 -10.27
C THR A 128 6.58 8.36 -10.05
N VAL A 129 5.91 9.30 -9.39
CA VAL A 129 6.47 10.59 -9.04
C VAL A 129 7.21 10.49 -7.71
N GLU A 130 8.45 11.00 -7.67
CA GLU A 130 9.26 11.10 -6.46
C GLU A 130 9.19 12.52 -5.92
N LEU A 131 8.81 12.66 -4.64
CA LEU A 131 8.70 13.92 -3.93
C LEU A 131 9.57 13.92 -2.67
N ASP A 132 9.99 15.10 -2.23
CA ASP A 132 10.45 15.26 -0.85
C ASP A 132 9.26 15.37 0.13
N VAL A 133 9.56 15.36 1.44
CA VAL A 133 8.54 15.47 2.50
C VAL A 133 7.88 16.85 2.61
N SER A 134 8.34 17.83 1.82
CA SER A 134 7.71 19.14 1.70
C SER A 134 6.76 19.21 0.49
N GLY A 135 6.62 18.11 -0.26
CA GLY A 135 5.79 18.03 -1.46
C GLY A 135 6.47 18.54 -2.73
N ASN A 136 7.78 18.82 -2.71
CA ASN A 136 8.47 19.25 -3.92
C ASN A 136 8.74 18.06 -4.83
N ARG A 137 8.37 18.18 -6.10
CA ARG A 137 8.67 17.17 -7.13
C ARG A 137 10.16 17.13 -7.43
N LEU A 138 10.76 15.96 -7.20
CA LEU A 138 12.18 15.72 -7.45
C LEU A 138 12.40 15.18 -8.87
N ARG A 139 11.61 14.18 -9.28
CA ARG A 139 11.65 13.55 -10.61
C ARG A 139 10.44 12.65 -10.86
N THR A 140 10.36 12.12 -12.07
CA THR A 140 9.43 11.05 -12.46
C THR A 140 10.22 9.80 -12.81
N ILE A 141 9.76 8.66 -12.32
CA ILE A 141 10.31 7.33 -12.58
C ILE A 141 9.36 6.64 -13.56
N GLY A 142 9.83 6.50 -14.80
CA GLY A 142 9.12 5.84 -15.90
C GLY A 142 9.38 4.33 -15.97
N GLY A 143 9.25 3.76 -17.17
CA GLY A 143 9.36 2.32 -17.43
C GLY A 143 7.99 1.66 -17.54
N LYS A 144 7.90 0.34 -17.29
CA LYS A 144 6.60 -0.38 -17.29
C LYS A 144 5.55 0.24 -16.37
N PHE A 145 5.98 0.99 -15.36
CA PHE A 145 5.12 1.70 -14.41
C PHE A 145 4.33 2.85 -15.06
N ALA A 146 4.80 3.42 -16.16
CA ALA A 146 4.06 4.43 -16.93
C ALA A 146 3.06 3.78 -17.91
N GLU A 147 3.31 2.54 -18.33
CA GLU A 147 2.48 1.78 -19.29
C GLU A 147 1.49 0.80 -18.62
N ALA A 148 1.58 0.65 -17.30
CA ALA A 148 0.70 -0.17 -16.51
C ALA A 148 -0.67 0.49 -16.40
N GLY A 149 -1.72 -0.31 -16.63
CA GLY A 149 -3.07 0.21 -16.88
C GLY A 149 -3.77 0.63 -15.61
N TRP A 150 -3.81 -0.26 -14.62
CA TRP A 150 -4.51 -0.05 -13.35
C TRP A 150 -3.62 -0.48 -12.19
N ILE A 151 -2.68 0.41 -11.81
CA ILE A 151 -1.85 0.19 -10.63
C ILE A 151 -2.59 0.66 -9.39
N PHE A 152 -2.94 -0.24 -8.48
CA PHE A 152 -3.58 0.13 -7.21
C PHE A 152 -2.58 0.43 -6.10
N HIS A 153 -1.52 -0.36 -5.98
CA HIS A 153 -0.56 -0.24 -4.87
C HIS A 153 0.87 -0.21 -5.36
N ILE A 154 1.69 0.56 -4.64
CA ILE A 154 3.14 0.52 -4.77
C ILE A 154 3.77 0.35 -3.39
N THR A 155 4.91 -0.31 -3.34
CA THR A 155 5.78 -0.32 -2.16
C THR A 155 7.21 -0.08 -2.61
N THR A 156 8.02 0.48 -1.73
CA THR A 156 9.43 0.72 -1.99
C THR A 156 10.33 0.06 -0.95
N THR A 157 11.51 -0.36 -1.40
CA THR A 157 12.62 -0.78 -0.57
C THR A 157 13.79 0.18 -0.79
N LYS A 158 14.97 -0.16 -0.26
CA LYS A 158 16.17 0.63 -0.48
C LYS A 158 16.52 0.78 -1.97
N ASN A 159 16.33 -0.28 -2.77
CA ASN A 159 16.80 -0.30 -4.15
C ASN A 159 15.70 -0.47 -5.19
N ARG A 160 14.45 -0.73 -4.77
CA ARG A 160 13.39 -1.16 -5.68
C ARG A 160 12.05 -0.50 -5.42
N ILE A 161 11.26 -0.46 -6.48
CA ILE A 161 9.85 -0.11 -6.45
C ILE A 161 9.09 -1.32 -6.99
N TYR A 162 8.02 -1.68 -6.30
CA TYR A 162 7.12 -2.75 -6.71
C TYR A 162 5.74 -2.17 -6.93
N CYS A 163 5.01 -2.70 -7.91
CA CYS A 163 3.61 -2.38 -8.08
C CYS A 163 2.82 -3.59 -8.58
N THR A 164 1.52 -3.56 -8.29
CA THR A 164 0.53 -4.52 -8.79
C THR A 164 -0.28 -3.89 -9.91
N ASP A 165 -0.38 -4.57 -11.05
CA ASP A 165 -1.26 -4.19 -12.14
C ASP A 165 -2.44 -5.15 -12.18
N PHE A 166 -3.61 -4.64 -11.77
CA PHE A 166 -4.85 -5.39 -11.75
C PHE A 166 -5.26 -5.84 -13.14
N GLY A 167 -5.11 -4.98 -14.15
CA GLY A 167 -5.59 -5.24 -15.50
C GLY A 167 -4.75 -6.28 -16.25
N LYS A 168 -3.48 -6.42 -15.86
CA LYS A 168 -2.53 -7.37 -16.46
C LYS A 168 -2.23 -8.58 -15.57
N GLU A 169 -2.84 -8.67 -14.39
CA GLU A 169 -2.62 -9.75 -13.41
C GLU A 169 -1.14 -9.98 -13.14
N ALA A 170 -0.41 -8.90 -12.87
CA ALA A 170 1.04 -8.90 -12.81
C ALA A 170 1.58 -8.07 -11.65
N VAL A 171 2.79 -8.42 -11.24
CA VAL A 171 3.63 -7.65 -10.33
C VAL A 171 4.85 -7.18 -11.10
N TYR A 172 5.12 -5.89 -11.05
CA TYR A 172 6.32 -5.30 -11.63
C TYR A 172 7.30 -4.93 -10.53
N CYS A 173 8.59 -5.18 -10.77
CA CYS A 173 9.68 -4.69 -9.96
C CYS A 173 10.63 -3.89 -10.86
N CYS A 174 10.94 -2.67 -10.45
CA CYS A 174 11.95 -1.85 -11.09
C CYS A 174 12.95 -1.31 -10.06
N SER A 175 14.09 -0.83 -10.55
CA SER A 175 15.06 -0.12 -9.73
C SER A 175 14.53 1.26 -9.34
N MET A 176 15.17 1.92 -8.37
CA MET A 176 14.87 3.32 -8.03
C MET A 176 15.09 4.31 -9.20
N THR A 177 15.68 3.90 -10.32
CA THR A 177 15.83 4.72 -11.53
C THR A 177 14.82 4.37 -12.63
N GLY A 178 13.95 3.38 -12.41
CA GLY A 178 12.92 2.95 -13.35
C GLY A 178 13.38 1.89 -14.35
N GLU A 179 14.53 1.25 -14.11
CA GLU A 179 14.94 0.09 -14.91
C GLU A 179 14.10 -1.13 -14.51
N ASP A 180 13.44 -1.75 -15.47
CA ASP A 180 12.69 -2.98 -15.25
C ASP A 180 13.64 -4.11 -14.79
N ILE A 181 13.39 -4.68 -13.61
CA ILE A 181 14.18 -5.80 -13.08
C ILE A 181 13.50 -7.11 -13.43
N TRP A 182 12.21 -7.24 -13.10
CA TRP A 182 11.43 -8.42 -13.42
C TRP A 182 9.94 -8.13 -13.46
N THR A 183 9.20 -9.06 -14.05
CA THR A 183 7.74 -9.11 -14.06
C THR A 183 7.32 -10.50 -13.61
N PHE A 184 6.42 -10.57 -12.64
CA PHE A 184 5.85 -11.83 -12.18
C PHE A 184 4.36 -11.87 -12.52
N SER A 185 3.93 -12.97 -13.13
CA SER A 185 2.52 -13.27 -13.39
C SER A 185 2.39 -14.78 -13.37
N ASP A 186 1.43 -15.29 -12.60
CA ASP A 186 1.24 -16.71 -12.37
C ASP A 186 -0.22 -16.99 -11.96
N GLN A 187 -0.71 -18.18 -12.22
CA GLN A 187 -2.09 -18.58 -11.90
C GLN A 187 -2.39 -18.57 -10.39
N SER A 188 -1.37 -18.61 -9.54
CA SER A 188 -1.54 -18.43 -8.09
C SER A 188 -1.89 -16.99 -7.69
N LEU A 189 -1.68 -16.02 -8.59
CA LEU A 189 -1.91 -14.59 -8.37
C LEU A 189 -2.89 -14.02 -9.40
N VAL A 190 -4.16 -14.36 -9.27
CA VAL A 190 -5.24 -13.74 -10.05
C VAL A 190 -5.69 -12.48 -9.34
N ASN A 191 -5.82 -11.40 -10.11
CA ASN A 191 -6.31 -10.12 -9.64
C ASN A 191 -5.43 -9.55 -8.50
N ALA A 192 -4.15 -9.30 -8.82
CA ALA A 192 -3.14 -8.81 -7.90
C ALA A 192 -3.52 -7.45 -7.33
N ARG A 193 -3.54 -7.33 -5.99
CA ARG A 193 -4.00 -6.14 -5.27
C ARG A 193 -2.90 -5.57 -4.36
N GLY A 194 -2.92 -5.85 -3.07
CA GLY A 194 -1.94 -5.33 -2.13
C GLY A 194 -0.55 -5.89 -2.39
N ILE A 195 0.46 -5.04 -2.18
CA ILE A 195 1.87 -5.44 -2.21
C ILE A 195 2.65 -4.76 -1.10
N SER A 196 3.54 -5.53 -0.46
CA SER A 196 4.55 -5.02 0.46
C SER A 196 5.87 -5.74 0.21
N ALA A 197 6.96 -5.29 0.82
CA ALA A 197 8.26 -5.92 0.67
C ALA A 197 9.01 -5.91 2.00
N ASP A 198 9.79 -6.97 2.24
CA ASP A 198 10.64 -7.05 3.41
C ASP A 198 12.00 -6.36 3.20
N THR A 199 12.89 -6.53 4.18
CA THR A 199 14.24 -5.96 4.15
C THR A 199 15.19 -6.69 3.19
N ASP A 200 14.86 -7.92 2.82
CA ASP A 200 15.63 -8.74 1.87
C ASP A 200 15.15 -8.51 0.43
N GLU A 201 14.19 -7.61 0.24
CA GLU A 201 13.59 -7.24 -1.05
C GLU A 201 12.73 -8.35 -1.66
N ASP A 202 12.22 -9.27 -0.82
CA ASP A 202 11.18 -10.21 -1.20
C ASP A 202 9.81 -9.51 -1.17
N GLY A 203 9.03 -9.67 -2.23
CA GLY A 203 7.71 -9.06 -2.39
C GLY A 203 6.61 -9.97 -1.84
N PHE A 204 5.69 -9.42 -1.07
CA PHE A 204 4.52 -10.09 -0.52
C PHE A 204 3.28 -9.52 -1.20
N VAL A 205 2.52 -10.36 -1.89
CA VAL A 205 1.42 -9.92 -2.75
C VAL A 205 0.18 -10.74 -2.47
N VAL A 206 -0.97 -10.06 -2.43
CA VAL A 206 -2.26 -10.73 -2.33
C VAL A 206 -2.98 -10.80 -3.67
N GLY A 207 -3.51 -11.98 -3.98
CA GLY A 207 -4.41 -12.21 -5.10
C GLY A 207 -5.84 -12.21 -4.62
N ARG A 208 -6.64 -11.26 -5.11
CA ARG A 208 -8.03 -11.07 -4.69
C ARG A 208 -8.89 -12.30 -4.95
N GLU A 209 -8.75 -12.88 -6.13
CA GLU A 209 -9.58 -14.00 -6.58
C GLU A 209 -9.02 -15.35 -6.16
N THR A 210 -7.69 -15.45 -5.99
CA THR A 210 -7.07 -16.66 -5.46
C THR A 210 -7.16 -16.78 -3.95
N ASN A 211 -7.61 -15.73 -3.25
CA ASN A 211 -7.61 -15.63 -1.79
C ASN A 211 -6.24 -15.99 -1.19
N GLY A 212 -5.17 -15.66 -1.93
CA GLY A 212 -3.82 -16.11 -1.66
C GLY A 212 -2.90 -14.97 -1.23
N LEU A 213 -1.96 -15.28 -0.33
CA LEU A 213 -0.76 -14.49 -0.08
C LEU A 213 0.44 -15.25 -0.65
N ILE A 214 1.19 -14.60 -1.52
CA ILE A 214 2.38 -15.15 -2.16
C ILE A 214 3.59 -14.28 -1.82
N MET A 215 4.71 -14.93 -1.57
CA MET A 215 6.02 -14.29 -1.53
C MET A 215 6.71 -14.53 -2.88
N ILE A 216 7.27 -13.48 -3.46
CA ILE A 216 8.09 -13.49 -4.67
C ILE A 216 9.49 -13.09 -4.24
N GLN A 217 10.49 -13.93 -4.49
CA GLN A 217 11.86 -13.62 -4.10
C GLN A 217 12.39 -12.38 -4.83
N HIS A 218 13.39 -11.73 -4.27
CA HIS A 218 14.02 -10.53 -4.80
C HIS A 218 14.49 -10.68 -6.27
N ASP A 219 14.73 -11.88 -6.78
CA ASP A 219 15.12 -12.10 -8.18
C ASP A 219 13.92 -12.33 -9.13
N GLY A 220 12.70 -12.41 -8.60
CA GLY A 220 11.46 -12.61 -9.33
C GLY A 220 11.24 -14.04 -9.83
N LYS A 221 12.16 -14.98 -9.56
CA LYS A 221 12.14 -16.33 -10.17
C LYS A 221 11.45 -17.37 -9.31
N VAL A 222 11.54 -17.22 -7.99
CA VAL A 222 10.95 -18.16 -7.05
C VAL A 222 9.78 -17.47 -6.37
N SER A 223 8.64 -18.13 -6.40
CA SER A 223 7.49 -17.76 -5.59
C SER A 223 7.10 -18.89 -4.66
N LYS A 224 6.49 -18.51 -3.53
CA LYS A 224 5.93 -19.45 -2.57
C LYS A 224 4.58 -18.95 -2.11
N THR A 225 3.55 -19.78 -2.25
CA THR A 225 2.27 -19.54 -1.60
C THR A 225 2.43 -19.70 -0.09
N LEU A 226 2.12 -18.64 0.65
CA LEU A 226 2.30 -18.57 2.09
C LEU A 226 1.00 -18.86 2.84
N LEU A 227 -0.13 -18.43 2.27
CA LEU A 227 -1.45 -18.63 2.84
C LEU A 227 -2.50 -18.66 1.73
N THR A 228 -3.45 -19.58 1.82
CA THR A 228 -4.66 -19.65 0.96
C THR A 228 -5.93 -19.82 1.78
N GLU A 229 -5.82 -20.20 3.05
CA GLU A 229 -6.95 -20.43 3.93
C GLU A 229 -7.16 -19.23 4.86
N GLY A 230 -8.43 -18.88 5.08
CA GLY A 230 -8.81 -17.83 6.01
C GLY A 230 -8.70 -16.41 5.47
N LEU A 231 -8.27 -16.23 4.22
CA LEU A 231 -8.44 -14.99 3.46
C LEU A 231 -9.74 -15.06 2.64
N ASP A 232 -10.38 -13.90 2.47
CA ASP A 232 -11.62 -13.76 1.71
C ASP A 232 -11.62 -12.37 1.07
N ASP A 233 -11.35 -12.34 -0.25
CA ASP A 233 -11.17 -11.12 -1.03
C ASP A 233 -10.08 -10.20 -0.43
N PRO A 234 -8.80 -10.66 -0.37
CA PRO A 234 -7.73 -9.85 0.20
C PRO A 234 -7.35 -8.71 -0.74
N VAL A 235 -7.44 -7.48 -0.25
CA VAL A 235 -7.15 -6.25 -1.03
C VAL A 235 -5.84 -5.58 -0.66
N TYR A 236 -5.29 -5.84 0.53
CA TYR A 236 -4.08 -5.19 1.01
C TYR A 236 -3.19 -6.15 1.82
N VAL A 237 -1.87 -5.93 1.80
CA VAL A 237 -0.90 -6.60 2.68
C VAL A 237 0.18 -5.60 3.08
N HIS A 238 0.60 -5.63 4.33
CA HIS A 238 1.69 -4.80 4.84
C HIS A 238 2.69 -5.68 5.61
N TYR A 239 3.96 -5.61 5.25
CA TYR A 239 5.05 -6.24 5.98
C TYR A 239 5.54 -5.30 7.08
N ASN A 240 5.39 -5.70 8.35
CA ASN A 240 5.86 -4.90 9.48
C ASN A 240 7.38 -5.02 9.65
N LYS A 241 8.12 -4.02 9.19
CA LYS A 241 9.60 -3.98 9.26
C LYS A 241 10.13 -3.87 10.70
N ASP A 242 9.32 -3.43 11.65
CA ASP A 242 9.72 -3.18 13.04
C ASP A 242 9.52 -4.37 13.97
N LYS A 243 8.74 -5.39 13.56
CA LYS A 243 8.51 -6.62 14.33
C LYS A 243 9.29 -7.78 13.72
N LYS A 244 10.41 -8.16 14.36
CA LYS A 244 11.17 -9.39 14.08
C LYS A 244 10.60 -10.61 14.81
#